data_AF-A0A183HQ01-F1
#
_entry.id   AF-A0A183HQ01-F1
#
_cell.length_a   1.000
_cell.length_b   1.000
_cell.length_c   1.000
_cell.angle_alpha   90.00
_cell.angle_beta   90.00
_cell.angle_gamma   90.00
#
_symmetry.space_group_name_H-M   'P 1'
#
loop_
_entity.id
_entity.type
_entity.pdbx_description
1 polymer ?
#
loop_
_entity_poly.entity_id
_entity_poly.type
_entity_poly.pdbx_seq_one_letter_code
_entity_poly.pdbx_strand_id
1 'polypeptide(L)'
;MIESITERYRWIESLDVQSQFLNVQIFMLDDFRLRLVHISQQLSSPWQKPFIQILNSAWYIAYVLDEWNEVDIFIRIQALGKRAHFRGVFEDVANMYRHLWRQRAEDLASAFFQHIRVSLNRYQHEKWYSWEVSKPLDLTSSFCPFLLEVRRLLRHVNDAISPHSATKLYEMLNEKVAQLLLEMVTTVAVK
;
A
#
# COMPACT_ATOMS: atom_id res chain seq x y z
N MET A 1 -3.09 19.13 10.70
CA MET A 1 -2.05 19.50 9.71
C MET A 1 -2.58 20.47 8.66
N ILE A 2 -3.78 20.23 8.12
CA ILE A 2 -4.44 21.10 7.14
C ILE A 2 -4.56 22.54 7.66
N GLU A 3 -5.16 22.72 8.84
CA GLU A 3 -5.38 24.04 9.44
C GLU A 3 -4.10 24.88 9.58
N SER A 4 -3.02 24.31 10.11
CA SER A 4 -1.76 25.06 10.29
C SER A 4 -1.06 25.42 8.97
N ILE A 5 -1.35 24.70 7.90
CA ILE A 5 -0.86 25.01 6.56
C ILE A 5 -1.73 26.08 5.92
N THR A 6 -3.06 25.94 5.99
CA THR A 6 -4.00 26.91 5.43
C THR A 6 -3.90 28.26 6.14
N GLU A 7 -3.64 28.28 7.46
CA GLU A 7 -3.41 29.50 8.22
C GLU A 7 -2.26 30.31 7.64
N ARG A 8 -1.12 29.67 7.31
CA ARG A 8 0.06 30.37 6.74
C ARG A 8 -0.25 31.14 5.47
N TYR A 9 -1.16 30.65 4.64
CA TYR A 9 -1.60 31.35 3.43
C TYR A 9 -2.46 32.58 3.71
N ARG A 10 -3.20 32.61 4.83
CA ARG A 10 -4.02 33.77 5.23
C ARG A 10 -3.16 34.98 5.58
N TRP A 11 -1.94 34.76 6.10
CA TRP A 11 -0.99 35.82 6.43
C TRP A 11 -0.27 36.41 5.21
N ILE A 12 -0.41 35.81 4.03
CA ILE A 12 0.23 36.28 2.79
C ILE A 12 -0.83 37.04 1.98
N GLU A 13 -0.77 38.36 1.91
CA GLU A 13 -1.77 39.16 1.20
C GLU A 13 -1.64 39.06 -0.33
N SER A 14 -0.40 38.94 -0.82
CA SER A 14 -0.11 38.88 -2.26
C SER A 14 -0.39 37.50 -2.84
N LEU A 15 -1.30 37.42 -3.80
CA LEU A 15 -1.62 36.20 -4.55
C LEU A 15 -0.39 35.62 -5.26
N ASP A 16 0.48 36.48 -5.80
CA ASP A 16 1.73 36.07 -6.45
C ASP A 16 2.66 35.33 -5.45
N VAL A 17 2.76 35.85 -4.23
CA VAL A 17 3.56 35.23 -3.16
C VAL A 17 2.91 33.93 -2.67
N GLN A 18 1.57 33.90 -2.57
CA GLN A 18 0.83 32.65 -2.27
C GLN A 18 1.13 31.57 -3.32
N SER A 19 1.08 31.91 -4.61
CA SER A 19 1.41 30.95 -5.69
C SER A 19 2.86 30.47 -5.61
N GLN A 20 3.82 31.34 -5.28
CA GLN A 20 5.22 30.94 -5.10
C GLN A 20 5.39 30.00 -3.91
N PHE A 21 4.75 30.30 -2.78
CA PHE A 21 4.78 29.44 -1.61
C PHE A 21 4.17 28.06 -1.89
N LEU A 22 3.07 28.02 -2.64
CA LEU A 22 2.45 26.77 -3.10
C LEU A 22 3.39 25.92 -3.96
N ASN A 23 4.11 26.53 -4.90
CA ASN A 23 5.11 25.81 -5.69
C ASN A 23 6.22 25.19 -4.82
N VAL A 24 6.67 25.89 -3.77
CA VAL A 24 7.65 25.36 -2.83
C VAL A 24 7.07 24.18 -2.05
N GLN A 25 5.82 24.25 -1.62
CA GLN A 25 5.16 23.13 -0.94
C GLN A 25 5.04 21.89 -1.84
N ILE A 26 4.63 22.07 -3.10
CA ILE A 26 4.57 21.00 -4.10
C ILE A 26 5.96 20.38 -4.30
N PHE A 27 7.00 21.21 -4.42
CA PHE A 27 8.38 20.74 -4.55
C PHE A 27 8.83 19.91 -3.34
N MET A 28 8.55 20.36 -2.12
CA MET A 28 8.89 19.61 -0.89
C MET A 28 8.15 18.27 -0.81
N LEU A 29 6.89 18.22 -1.25
CA LEU A 29 6.12 16.98 -1.32
C LEU A 29 6.72 16.00 -2.35
N ASP A 30 7.21 16.50 -3.49
CA ASP A 30 7.89 15.68 -4.49
C ASP A 30 9.21 15.11 -3.95
N ASP A 31 10.03 15.96 -3.32
CA ASP A 31 11.30 15.56 -2.71
C ASP A 31 11.11 14.51 -1.61
N PHE A 32 10.11 14.68 -0.74
CA PHE A 32 9.80 13.68 0.27
C PHE A 32 9.39 12.33 -0.35
N ARG A 33 8.62 12.34 -1.44
CA ARG A 33 8.27 11.10 -2.16
C ARG A 33 9.52 10.41 -2.70
N LEU A 34 10.43 11.16 -3.32
CA LEU A 34 11.69 10.60 -3.83
C LEU A 34 12.54 10.03 -2.70
N ARG A 35 12.53 10.65 -1.52
CA ARG A 35 13.19 10.11 -0.32
C ARG A 35 12.58 8.79 0.13
N LEU A 36 11.26 8.66 0.12
CA LEU A 36 10.58 7.39 0.43
C LEU A 36 10.97 6.28 -0.57
N VAL A 37 11.01 6.59 -1.87
CA VAL A 37 11.47 5.66 -2.91
C VAL A 37 12.90 5.20 -2.62
N HIS A 38 13.80 6.14 -2.35
CA HIS A 38 15.21 5.85 -2.10
C HIS A 38 15.40 4.96 -0.87
N ILE A 39 14.75 5.28 0.26
CA ILE A 39 14.80 4.45 1.47
C ILE A 39 14.28 3.04 1.15
N SER A 40 13.18 2.94 0.40
CA SER A 40 12.62 1.64 0.03
C SER A 40 13.57 0.79 -0.82
N GLN A 41 14.34 1.40 -1.72
CA GLN A 41 15.30 0.70 -2.58
C GLN A 41 16.52 0.18 -1.80
N GLN A 42 16.81 0.76 -0.64
CA GLN A 42 17.89 0.31 0.24
C GLN A 42 17.50 -0.88 1.12
N LEU A 43 16.22 -1.25 1.16
CA LEU A 43 15.75 -2.37 1.96
C LEU A 43 16.00 -3.69 1.22
N SER A 44 16.55 -4.66 1.95
CA SER A 44 16.79 -6.00 1.42
C SER A 44 15.50 -6.81 1.22
N SER A 45 14.42 -6.43 1.92
CA SER A 45 13.16 -7.16 1.93
C SER A 45 11.97 -6.26 2.32
N PRO A 46 10.76 -6.49 1.76
CA PRO A 46 9.53 -5.84 2.21
C PRO A 46 9.12 -6.13 3.67
N TRP A 47 9.75 -7.12 4.31
CA TRP A 47 9.53 -7.44 5.73
C TRP A 47 10.43 -6.63 6.67
N GLN A 48 11.40 -5.89 6.13
CA GLN A 48 12.33 -5.10 6.91
C GLN A 48 11.74 -3.72 7.22
N LYS A 49 11.95 -3.23 8.45
CA LYS A 49 11.62 -1.83 8.77
C LYS A 49 12.53 -0.88 7.96
N PRO A 50 12.00 0.24 7.42
CA PRO A 50 10.66 0.78 7.64
C PRO A 50 9.67 0.55 6.47
N PHE A 51 9.68 -0.61 5.79
CA PHE A 51 8.90 -0.81 4.56
C PHE A 51 7.39 -0.53 4.70
N ILE A 52 6.74 -1.08 5.73
CA ILE A 52 5.31 -0.83 5.97
C ILE A 52 5.05 0.63 6.39
N GLN A 53 6.00 1.28 7.07
CA GLN A 53 5.88 2.70 7.38
C GLN A 53 5.92 3.56 6.11
N ILE A 54 6.69 3.15 5.08
CA ILE A 54 6.69 3.83 3.77
C ILE A 54 5.30 3.72 3.11
N LEU A 55 4.66 2.54 3.17
CA LEU A 55 3.26 2.38 2.72
C LEU A 55 2.33 3.33 3.48
N ASN A 56 2.40 3.36 4.81
CA ASN A 56 1.57 4.25 5.62
C ASN A 56 1.76 5.72 5.25
N SER A 57 3.02 6.16 5.07
CA SER A 57 3.33 7.53 4.67
C SER A 57 2.78 7.85 3.29
N ALA A 58 2.96 6.96 2.31
CA ALA A 58 2.50 7.20 0.95
C ALA A 58 0.97 7.30 0.87
N TRP A 59 0.25 6.41 1.57
CA TRP A 59 -1.20 6.45 1.64
C TRP A 59 -1.71 7.71 2.33
N TYR A 60 -1.15 8.03 3.50
CA TYR A 60 -1.58 9.18 4.28
C TYR A 60 -1.38 10.49 3.52
N ILE A 61 -0.24 10.67 2.85
CA ILE A 61 0.01 11.89 2.08
C ILE A 61 -0.96 11.97 0.90
N ALA A 62 -1.17 10.89 0.15
CA ALA A 62 -2.18 10.90 -0.93
C ALA A 62 -3.56 11.33 -0.41
N TYR A 63 -4.00 10.77 0.72
CA TYR A 63 -5.27 11.13 1.35
C TYR A 63 -5.34 12.61 1.78
N VAL A 64 -4.29 13.14 2.42
CA VAL A 64 -4.26 14.55 2.84
C VAL A 64 -4.25 15.49 1.64
N LEU A 65 -3.59 15.13 0.55
CA LEU A 65 -3.57 15.93 -0.68
C LEU A 65 -4.94 15.98 -1.36
N ASP A 66 -5.73 14.91 -1.24
CA ASP A 66 -7.14 14.92 -1.67
C ASP A 66 -7.96 15.89 -0.84
N GLU A 67 -7.79 15.89 0.48
CA GLU A 67 -8.44 16.88 1.35
C GLU A 67 -7.99 18.31 1.00
N TRP A 68 -6.74 18.52 0.61
CA TRP A 68 -6.24 19.84 0.22
C TRP A 68 -6.77 20.32 -1.13
N ASN A 69 -7.05 19.43 -2.07
CA ASN A 69 -7.66 19.81 -3.34
C ASN A 69 -9.05 20.46 -3.16
N GLU A 70 -9.73 20.13 -2.06
CA GLU A 70 -11.07 20.65 -1.73
C GLU A 70 -11.04 21.94 -0.88
N VAL A 71 -9.85 22.46 -0.51
CA VAL A 71 -9.77 23.67 0.32
C VAL A 71 -9.83 24.93 -0.54
N ASP A 72 -10.78 25.81 -0.23
CA ASP A 72 -11.06 27.08 -0.93
C ASP A 72 -9.82 27.92 -1.24
N ILE A 73 -8.86 28.01 -0.30
CA ILE A 73 -7.67 28.84 -0.49
C ILE A 73 -6.80 28.32 -1.63
N PHE A 74 -6.66 27.01 -1.78
CA PHE A 74 -5.88 26.40 -2.85
C PHE A 74 -6.61 26.48 -4.19
N ILE A 75 -7.93 26.28 -4.18
CA ILE A 75 -8.81 26.49 -5.35
C ILE A 75 -8.69 27.94 -5.85
N ARG A 76 -8.73 28.92 -4.94
CA ARG A 76 -8.56 30.34 -5.28
C ARG A 76 -7.19 30.64 -5.87
N ILE A 77 -6.12 30.14 -5.24
CA ILE A 77 -4.74 30.34 -5.71
C ILE A 77 -4.56 29.72 -7.10
N GLN A 78 -5.20 28.59 -7.37
CA GLN A 78 -5.19 27.94 -8.67
C GLN A 78 -5.92 28.74 -9.75
N ALA A 79 -7.15 29.20 -9.44
CA ALA A 79 -8.01 29.86 -10.41
C ALA A 79 -7.52 31.26 -10.79
N LEU A 80 -6.97 31.99 -9.82
CA LEU A 80 -6.55 33.39 -10.00
C LEU A 80 -5.03 33.53 -10.20
N GLY A 81 -4.26 32.48 -9.90
CA GLY A 81 -2.81 32.49 -10.05
C GLY A 81 -2.36 32.50 -11.51
N LYS A 82 -1.10 32.87 -11.74
CA LYS A 82 -0.50 32.93 -13.09
C LYS A 82 -0.40 31.59 -13.82
N ARG A 83 -0.65 30.47 -13.13
CA ARG A 83 -0.64 29.11 -13.68
C ARG A 83 -1.96 28.43 -13.33
N ALA A 84 -2.96 28.60 -14.20
CA ALA A 84 -4.21 27.87 -14.09
C ALA A 84 -3.94 26.38 -14.38
N HIS A 85 -4.12 25.53 -13.37
CA HIS A 85 -4.16 24.08 -13.56
C HIS A 85 -5.59 23.67 -13.94
N PHE A 86 -5.77 22.76 -14.91
CA PHE A 86 -7.09 22.22 -15.28
C PHE A 86 -7.60 21.15 -14.31
N ARG A 87 -6.74 20.61 -13.44
CA ARG A 87 -7.02 19.63 -12.36
C ARG A 87 -6.61 20.22 -11.01
N GLY A 88 -7.12 19.69 -9.90
CA GLY A 88 -6.74 20.15 -8.55
C GLY A 88 -5.21 20.25 -8.40
N VAL A 89 -4.72 21.31 -7.75
CA VAL A 89 -3.27 21.64 -7.70
C VAL A 89 -2.41 20.48 -7.21
N PHE A 90 -2.94 19.65 -6.30
CA PHE A 90 -2.21 18.54 -5.72
C PHE A 90 -2.52 17.19 -6.37
N GLU A 91 -3.43 17.12 -7.34
CA GLU A 91 -3.91 15.87 -7.95
C GLU A 91 -2.76 15.04 -8.54
N ASP A 92 -1.85 15.67 -9.28
CA ASP A 92 -0.73 14.97 -9.89
C ASP A 92 0.22 14.40 -8.82
N VAL A 93 0.50 15.18 -7.76
CA VAL A 93 1.36 14.75 -6.65
C VAL A 93 0.69 13.61 -5.87
N ALA A 94 -0.60 13.72 -5.57
CA ALA A 94 -1.39 12.68 -4.91
C ALA A 94 -1.32 11.37 -5.71
N ASN A 95 -1.51 11.44 -7.04
CA ASN A 95 -1.38 10.28 -7.92
C ASN A 95 0.00 9.63 -7.86
N MET A 96 1.07 10.40 -7.77
CA MET A 96 2.43 9.86 -7.64
C MET A 96 2.62 9.12 -6.31
N TYR A 97 2.03 9.60 -5.22
CA TYR A 97 2.02 8.89 -3.93
C TYR A 97 1.17 7.60 -3.96
N ARG A 98 -0.02 7.64 -4.59
CA ARG A 98 -0.84 6.43 -4.82
C ARG A 98 -0.08 5.39 -5.63
N HIS A 99 0.63 5.83 -6.67
CA HIS A 99 1.45 4.94 -7.50
C HIS A 99 2.59 4.30 -6.70
N LEU A 100 3.32 5.10 -5.90
CA LEU A 100 4.34 4.59 -4.99
C LEU A 100 3.76 3.55 -4.02
N TRP A 101 2.63 3.85 -3.40
CA TRP A 101 1.96 2.92 -2.49
C TRP A 101 1.65 1.59 -3.18
N ARG A 102 1.05 1.66 -4.38
CA ARG A 102 0.66 0.46 -5.14
C ARG A 102 1.87 -0.40 -5.48
N GLN A 103 2.94 0.19 -6.01
CA GLN A 103 4.16 -0.56 -6.33
C GLN A 103 4.73 -1.28 -5.10
N ARG A 104 4.79 -0.60 -3.96
CA ARG A 104 5.32 -1.20 -2.72
C ARG A 104 4.38 -2.24 -2.12
N ALA A 105 3.07 -2.07 -2.26
CA ALA A 105 2.10 -3.06 -1.85
C ALA A 105 2.21 -4.33 -2.71
N GLU A 106 2.44 -4.18 -4.02
CA GLU A 106 2.69 -5.28 -4.95
C GLU A 106 3.99 -6.03 -4.62
N ASP A 107 5.06 -5.32 -4.24
CA ASP A 107 6.32 -5.92 -3.78
C ASP A 107 6.10 -6.76 -2.50
N LEU A 108 5.38 -6.21 -1.52
CA LEU A 108 5.05 -6.92 -0.27
C LEU A 108 4.17 -8.14 -0.53
N ALA A 109 3.14 -8.00 -1.37
CA ALA A 109 2.26 -9.11 -1.75
C ALA A 109 3.01 -10.22 -2.49
N SER A 110 3.96 -9.85 -3.34
CA SER A 110 4.83 -10.80 -4.03
C SER A 110 5.74 -11.53 -3.04
N ALA A 111 6.36 -10.82 -2.10
CA ALA A 111 7.16 -11.44 -1.04
C ALA A 111 6.31 -12.37 -0.15
N PHE A 112 5.09 -11.96 0.20
CA PHE A 112 4.12 -12.77 0.94
C PHE A 112 3.81 -14.07 0.22
N PHE A 113 3.49 -13.99 -1.08
CA PHE A 113 3.24 -15.16 -1.92
C PHE A 113 4.41 -16.14 -1.90
N GLN A 114 5.66 -15.66 -2.01
CA GLN A 114 6.83 -16.55 -1.97
C GLN A 114 6.96 -17.29 -0.64
N HIS A 115 6.72 -16.63 0.49
CA HIS A 115 6.77 -17.30 1.81
C HIS A 115 5.70 -18.38 1.95
N ILE A 116 4.45 -18.05 1.63
CA ILE A 116 3.34 -19.01 1.79
C ILE A 116 3.45 -20.18 0.80
N ARG A 117 4.01 -19.95 -0.39
CA ARG A 117 4.24 -21.01 -1.39
C ARG A 117 5.17 -22.10 -0.88
N VAL A 118 6.26 -21.73 -0.19
CA VAL A 118 7.20 -22.71 0.37
C VAL A 118 6.50 -23.59 1.42
N SER A 119 5.60 -23.01 2.23
CA SER A 119 4.90 -23.74 3.29
C SER A 119 3.89 -24.79 2.77
N LEU A 120 3.41 -24.67 1.53
CA LEU A 120 2.51 -25.65 0.90
C LEU A 120 3.23 -26.85 0.27
N ASN A 121 4.57 -26.84 0.20
CA ASN A 121 5.31 -27.85 -0.55
C ASN A 121 5.03 -29.28 -0.05
N ARG A 122 4.82 -29.48 1.25
CA ARG A 122 4.49 -30.80 1.79
C ARG A 122 3.07 -31.25 1.39
N TYR A 123 2.11 -30.34 1.49
CA TYR A 123 0.69 -30.61 1.24
C TYR A 123 0.41 -30.95 -0.23
N GLN A 124 1.06 -30.28 -1.18
CA GLN A 124 0.88 -30.54 -2.62
C GLN A 124 1.33 -31.95 -3.06
N HIS A 125 2.11 -32.66 -2.24
CA HIS A 125 2.56 -34.03 -2.52
C HIS A 125 1.68 -35.10 -1.86
N GLU A 126 0.64 -34.71 -1.14
CA GLU A 126 -0.30 -35.67 -0.57
C GLU A 126 -1.17 -36.31 -1.65
N LYS A 127 -1.57 -37.56 -1.41
CA LYS A 127 -2.43 -38.32 -2.30
C LYS A 127 -3.89 -38.10 -1.91
N TRP A 128 -4.48 -37.03 -2.41
CA TRP A 128 -5.84 -36.62 -2.04
C TRP A 128 -6.88 -37.70 -2.35
N TYR A 129 -6.69 -38.45 -3.43
CA TYR A 129 -7.55 -39.56 -3.85
C TYR A 129 -7.52 -40.77 -2.92
N SER A 130 -6.51 -40.89 -2.04
CA SER A 130 -6.39 -42.01 -1.10
C SER A 130 -6.80 -41.64 0.32
N TRP A 131 -7.50 -40.52 0.51
CA TRP A 131 -7.97 -40.10 1.83
C TRP A 131 -9.23 -40.84 2.23
N GLU A 132 -9.16 -41.58 3.34
CA GLU A 132 -10.32 -42.12 4.01
C GLU A 132 -10.89 -41.09 4.98
N VAL A 133 -12.03 -40.51 4.61
CA VAL A 133 -12.64 -39.40 5.34
C VAL A 133 -13.37 -39.91 6.58
N SER A 134 -12.66 -39.97 7.72
CA SER A 134 -13.30 -40.23 9.02
C SER A 134 -13.79 -38.95 9.72
N LYS A 135 -13.17 -37.79 9.42
CA LYS A 135 -13.51 -36.47 9.96
C LYS A 135 -13.36 -35.39 8.88
N PRO A 136 -14.42 -35.05 8.12
CA PRO A 136 -14.34 -34.16 6.97
C PRO A 136 -13.98 -32.70 7.31
N LEU A 137 -14.06 -32.31 8.58
CA LEU A 137 -13.76 -30.96 9.05
C LEU A 137 -12.33 -30.82 9.60
N ASP A 138 -11.59 -31.92 9.75
CA ASP A 138 -10.23 -31.87 10.29
C ASP A 138 -9.25 -31.43 9.21
N LEU A 139 -8.39 -30.47 9.56
CA LEU A 139 -7.29 -30.06 8.70
C LEU A 139 -6.21 -31.13 8.70
N THR A 140 -5.65 -31.44 7.53
CA THR A 140 -4.48 -32.32 7.46
C THR A 140 -3.28 -31.66 8.13
N SER A 141 -2.49 -32.47 8.84
CA SER A 141 -1.31 -31.99 9.58
C SER A 141 -0.26 -31.33 8.69
N SER A 142 -0.23 -31.70 7.40
CA SER A 142 0.64 -31.12 6.37
C SER A 142 0.17 -29.76 5.84
N PHE A 143 -1.12 -29.42 6.00
CA PHE A 143 -1.66 -28.10 5.65
C PHE A 143 -1.48 -27.08 6.78
N CYS A 144 -1.39 -27.54 8.04
CA CYS A 144 -1.20 -26.67 9.20
C CYS A 144 -0.02 -25.68 9.08
N PRO A 145 1.19 -26.06 8.59
CA PRO A 145 2.30 -25.12 8.39
C PRO A 145 1.94 -23.92 7.52
N PHE A 146 1.12 -24.11 6.48
CA PHE A 146 0.67 -23.03 5.61
C PHE A 146 -0.24 -22.03 6.33
N LEU A 147 -1.25 -22.54 7.06
CA LEU A 147 -2.15 -21.66 7.82
C LEU A 147 -1.41 -20.88 8.91
N LEU A 148 -0.43 -21.52 9.57
CA LEU A 148 0.41 -20.86 10.57
C LEU A 148 1.28 -19.77 9.94
N GLU A 149 1.85 -20.00 8.76
CA GLU A 149 2.66 -19.01 8.06
C GLU A 149 1.83 -17.82 7.56
N VAL A 150 0.65 -18.08 6.97
CA VAL A 150 -0.32 -17.04 6.60
C VAL A 150 -0.68 -16.19 7.82
N ARG A 151 -1.04 -16.83 8.95
CA ARG A 151 -1.37 -16.13 10.20
C ARG A 151 -0.20 -15.28 10.70
N ARG A 152 1.03 -15.81 10.67
CA ARG A 152 2.24 -15.12 11.13
C ARG A 152 2.49 -13.85 10.31
N LEU A 153 2.44 -13.96 8.98
CA LEU A 153 2.68 -12.84 8.07
C LEU A 153 1.56 -11.80 8.14
N LEU A 154 0.29 -12.21 8.16
CA LEU A 154 -0.83 -11.28 8.29
C LEU A 154 -0.81 -10.53 9.62
N ARG A 155 -0.40 -11.19 10.72
CA ARG A 155 -0.19 -10.52 12.01
C ARG A 155 0.91 -9.48 11.91
N HIS A 156 2.05 -9.81 11.30
CA HIS A 156 3.14 -8.86 11.12
C HIS A 156 2.69 -7.60 10.35
N VAL A 157 1.88 -7.78 9.31
CA VAL A 157 1.27 -6.65 8.58
C VAL A 157 0.30 -5.88 9.47
N ASN A 158 -0.59 -6.57 10.18
CA ASN A 158 -1.59 -5.99 11.07
C ASN A 158 -0.97 -5.08 12.15
N ASP A 159 0.16 -5.48 12.70
CA ASP A 159 0.83 -4.76 13.79
C ASP A 159 1.46 -3.43 13.33
N ALA A 160 1.57 -3.19 12.02
CA ALA A 160 2.27 -2.03 11.46
C ALA A 160 1.47 -1.20 10.45
N ILE A 161 0.51 -1.79 9.73
CA ILE A 161 -0.26 -1.11 8.67
C ILE A 161 -1.26 -0.10 9.27
N SER A 162 -1.48 1.02 8.59
CA SER A 162 -2.52 1.97 8.97
C SER A 162 -3.91 1.39 8.71
N PRO A 163 -4.92 1.64 9.57
CA PRO A 163 -6.29 1.17 9.34
C PRO A 163 -6.89 1.63 8.00
N HIS A 164 -6.43 2.77 7.50
CA HIS A 164 -6.95 3.41 6.29
C HIS A 164 -6.50 2.69 5.00
N SER A 165 -5.35 2.02 5.02
CA SER A 165 -4.81 1.25 3.89
C SER A 165 -4.91 -0.27 4.09
N ALA A 166 -5.24 -0.70 5.31
CA ALA A 166 -5.29 -2.10 5.72
C ALA A 166 -6.22 -2.93 4.82
N THR A 167 -7.46 -2.50 4.61
CA THR A 167 -8.43 -3.23 3.78
C THR A 167 -7.88 -3.50 2.39
N LYS A 168 -7.29 -2.49 1.74
CA LYS A 168 -6.79 -2.64 0.37
C LYS A 168 -5.59 -3.57 0.31
N LEU A 169 -4.68 -3.48 1.29
CA LEU A 169 -3.55 -4.40 1.37
C LEU A 169 -4.02 -5.83 1.65
N TYR A 170 -4.98 -6.04 2.54
CA TYR A 170 -5.51 -7.37 2.84
C TYR A 170 -6.21 -8.02 1.65
N GLU A 171 -6.93 -7.25 0.83
CA GLU A 171 -7.46 -7.76 -0.44
C GLU A 171 -6.32 -8.34 -1.30
N MET A 172 -5.25 -7.59 -1.51
CA MET A 172 -4.11 -8.04 -2.32
C MET A 172 -3.42 -9.27 -1.72
N LEU A 173 -3.26 -9.35 -0.40
CA LEU A 173 -2.66 -10.51 0.27
C LEU A 173 -3.57 -11.75 0.18
N ASN A 174 -4.89 -11.58 0.36
CA ASN A 174 -5.85 -12.67 0.25
C ASN A 174 -5.98 -13.17 -1.19
N GLU A 175 -5.90 -12.30 -2.18
CA GLU A 175 -5.80 -12.69 -3.59
C GLU A 175 -4.59 -13.62 -3.82
N LYS A 176 -3.44 -13.35 -3.18
CA LYS A 176 -2.27 -14.24 -3.26
C LYS A 176 -2.48 -15.59 -2.58
N VAL A 177 -3.20 -15.64 -1.46
CA VAL A 177 -3.61 -16.91 -0.83
C VAL A 177 -4.51 -17.70 -1.78
N ALA A 178 -5.55 -17.06 -2.33
CA ALA A 178 -6.50 -17.70 -3.23
C ALA A 178 -5.84 -18.18 -4.52
N GLN A 179 -5.00 -17.34 -5.13
CA GLN A 179 -4.20 -17.68 -6.31
C GLN A 179 -3.39 -18.96 -6.06
N LEU A 180 -2.65 -19.01 -4.96
CA LEU A 180 -1.78 -20.14 -4.64
C LEU A 180 -2.58 -21.44 -4.41
N LEU A 181 -3.70 -21.36 -3.68
CA LEU A 181 -4.55 -22.52 -3.44
C LEU A 181 -5.17 -23.04 -4.74
N LEU A 182 -5.61 -22.14 -5.63
CA LEU A 182 -6.15 -22.50 -6.93
C LEU A 182 -5.09 -23.18 -7.82
N GLU A 183 -3.89 -22.59 -7.92
CA GLU A 183 -2.75 -23.16 -8.66
C GLU A 183 -2.43 -24.59 -8.18
N MET A 184 -2.45 -24.79 -6.86
CA MET A 184 -2.20 -26.10 -6.25
C MET A 184 -3.29 -27.11 -6.61
N VAL A 185 -4.58 -26.76 -6.47
CA VAL A 185 -5.70 -27.65 -6.82
C VAL A 185 -5.67 -28.03 -8.30
N THR A 186 -5.43 -27.07 -9.19
CA THR A 186 -5.33 -27.35 -10.63
C THR A 186 -4.15 -28.25 -10.98
N THR A 187 -3.05 -28.15 -10.23
CA THR A 187 -1.87 -29.02 -10.45
C THR A 187 -2.12 -30.45 -9.96
N VAL A 188 -2.83 -30.61 -8.84
CA VAL A 188 -3.20 -31.92 -8.30
C VAL A 188 -4.26 -32.60 -9.18
N ALA A 189 -5.22 -31.85 -9.73
CA ALA A 189 -6.28 -32.40 -10.58
C ALA A 189 -5.80 -32.94 -11.94
N VAL A 190 -4.60 -32.57 -12.39
CA VAL A 190 -4.01 -32.98 -13.68
C VAL A 190 -3.07 -34.19 -13.52
N LYS A 191 -2.77 -34.63 -12.29
CA LYS A 191 -1.94 -35.81 -11.99
C LYS A 191 -2.77 -37.00 -11.54
#